data_AF-A0AAV5G2S3-F1
#
_entry.id   AF-A0AAV5G2S3-F1
#
_cell.length_a   1.000
_cell.length_b   1.000
_cell.length_c   1.000
_cell.angle_alpha   90.00
_cell.angle_beta   90.00
_cell.angle_gamma   90.00
#
_symmetry.space_group_name_H-M   'P 1'
#
loop_
_entity.id
_entity.type
_entity.pdbx_description
1 polymer ?
#
loop_
_entity_poly.entity_id
_entity_poly.type
_entity_poly.pdbx_seq_one_letter_code
_entity_poly.pdbx_strand_id
1 'polypeptide(L)'
;MNSADYEGGFEASDIEAMLDRISSDFRGWAEGFVPLAVGSADPWAVERLARSFFAMNPRVAYALARMIFLGDQRHVLDHVAVPCTLVHVSRDFAAPPCVGRYMQARMQAARCAAVAMETIDSVGHFPQLVAPDALFQILNLVLGSGRNGEKVGPADAEVNSGDIGMAPQSKLLV
;
A
#
# COMPACT_ATOMS: atom_id res chain seq x y z
N MET A 1 12.52 7.43 1.54
CA MET A 1 13.96 7.74 1.65
C MET A 1 14.36 7.78 3.11
N ASN A 2 15.54 7.27 3.44
CA ASN A 2 16.09 7.27 4.80
C ASN A 2 16.37 8.70 5.29
N SER A 3 16.17 8.94 6.59
CA SER A 3 16.62 10.14 7.32
C SER A 3 17.16 9.75 8.69
N ALA A 4 17.71 10.70 9.45
CA ALA A 4 18.38 10.44 10.72
C ALA A 4 17.53 9.62 11.74
N ASP A 5 16.21 9.75 11.68
CA ASP A 5 15.22 9.16 12.57
C ASP A 5 14.21 8.25 11.86
N TYR A 6 14.43 7.93 10.58
CA TYR A 6 13.48 7.16 9.77
C TYR A 6 14.18 6.28 8.76
N GLU A 7 13.85 4.99 8.80
CA GLU A 7 14.27 4.01 7.80
C GLU A 7 13.13 3.78 6.80
N GLY A 8 13.34 4.25 5.57
CA GLY A 8 12.40 4.15 4.46
C GLY A 8 12.81 3.18 3.36
N GLY A 9 13.93 2.46 3.53
CA GLY A 9 14.39 1.40 2.62
C GLY A 9 15.31 1.84 1.47
N PHE A 10 15.54 3.14 1.29
CA PHE A 10 16.40 3.66 0.22
C PHE A 10 17.25 4.82 0.70
N GLU A 11 18.54 4.80 0.32
CA GLU A 11 19.38 5.98 0.39
C GLU A 11 19.05 6.96 -0.75
N ALA A 12 19.36 8.24 -0.53
CA ALA A 12 19.15 9.28 -1.55
C ALA A 12 19.89 8.94 -2.86
N SER A 13 21.13 8.45 -2.74
CA SER A 13 21.96 8.05 -3.89
C SER A 13 21.36 6.90 -4.69
N ASP A 14 20.66 5.96 -4.03
CA ASP A 14 20.02 4.83 -4.71
C ASP A 14 18.84 5.31 -5.56
N ILE A 15 18.06 6.26 -5.04
CA ILE A 15 16.95 6.88 -5.75
C ILE A 15 17.48 7.71 -6.93
N GLU A 16 18.53 8.50 -6.73
CA GLU A 16 19.16 9.28 -7.82
C GLU A 16 19.65 8.37 -8.95
N ALA A 17 20.40 7.30 -8.62
CA ALA A 17 20.85 6.32 -9.59
C ALA A 17 19.68 5.63 -10.30
N MET A 18 18.61 5.30 -9.59
CA MET A 18 17.41 4.73 -10.18
C MET A 18 16.77 5.67 -11.20
N LEU A 19 16.60 6.95 -10.84
CA LEU A 19 16.01 7.97 -11.71
C LEU A 19 16.86 8.23 -12.95
N ASP A 20 18.19 8.24 -12.81
CA ASP A 20 19.11 8.36 -13.94
C ASP A 20 18.94 7.19 -14.91
N ARG A 21 18.79 5.96 -14.40
CA ARG A 21 18.55 4.76 -15.23
C ARG A 21 17.19 4.82 -15.91
N ILE A 22 16.13 5.24 -15.22
CA ILE A 22 14.81 5.44 -15.83
C ILE A 22 14.86 6.46 -16.97
N SER A 23 15.61 7.55 -16.78
CA SER A 23 15.71 8.63 -17.78
C SER A 23 16.53 8.25 -19.02
N SER A 24 17.56 7.40 -18.84
CA SER A 24 18.51 7.02 -19.89
C SER A 24 18.13 5.74 -20.62
N ASP A 25 17.62 4.74 -19.89
CA ASP A 25 17.18 3.45 -20.42
C ASP A 25 16.06 2.86 -19.55
N PHE A 26 14.84 3.38 -19.78
CA PHE A 26 13.66 2.93 -19.04
C PHE A 26 13.41 1.42 -19.17
N ARG A 27 13.63 0.85 -20.36
CA ARG A 27 13.37 -0.57 -20.61
C ARG A 27 14.37 -1.44 -19.86
N GLY A 28 15.66 -1.17 -19.99
CA GLY A 28 16.69 -1.92 -19.28
C GLY A 28 16.56 -1.77 -17.76
N TRP A 29 16.17 -0.58 -17.28
CA TRP A 29 15.82 -0.39 -15.87
C TRP A 29 14.64 -1.29 -15.45
N ALA A 30 13.54 -1.27 -16.20
CA ALA A 30 12.34 -2.04 -15.87
C ALA A 30 12.59 -3.56 -15.91
N GLU A 31 13.41 -4.04 -16.84
CA GLU A 31 13.82 -5.46 -16.93
C GLU A 31 14.57 -5.93 -15.68
N GLY A 32 15.34 -5.06 -15.02
CA GLY A 32 15.99 -5.36 -13.74
C GLY A 32 15.10 -5.12 -12.51
N PHE A 33 14.28 -4.06 -12.53
CA PHE A 33 13.46 -3.65 -11.40
C PHE A 33 12.25 -4.58 -11.17
N VAL A 34 11.57 -4.98 -12.23
CA VAL A 34 10.31 -5.75 -12.14
C VAL A 34 10.49 -7.08 -11.38
N PRO A 35 11.50 -7.92 -11.66
CA PRO A 35 11.71 -9.14 -10.90
C PRO A 35 11.96 -8.90 -9.41
N LEU A 36 12.72 -7.85 -9.06
CA LEU A 36 12.97 -7.48 -7.66
C LEU A 36 11.68 -7.03 -6.97
N ALA A 37 10.85 -6.25 -7.66
CA ALA A 37 9.61 -5.74 -7.10
C ALA A 37 8.52 -6.81 -6.99
N VAL A 38 8.52 -7.81 -7.87
CA VAL A 38 7.65 -8.99 -7.72
C VAL A 38 8.16 -9.88 -6.60
N GLY A 39 9.48 -10.10 -6.47
CA GLY A 39 10.04 -10.90 -5.37
C GLY A 39 9.68 -12.39 -5.38
N SER A 40 8.92 -12.85 -6.37
CA SER A 40 8.50 -14.24 -6.57
C SER A 40 9.27 -14.87 -7.73
N ALA A 41 9.54 -16.18 -7.61
CA ALA A 41 10.07 -16.98 -8.70
C ALA A 41 9.02 -17.33 -9.76
N ASP A 42 7.75 -16.93 -9.57
CA ASP A 42 6.68 -17.14 -10.54
C ASP A 42 6.89 -16.28 -11.80
N PRO A 43 7.22 -16.88 -12.96
CA PRO A 43 7.47 -16.14 -14.18
C PRO A 43 6.22 -15.42 -14.69
N TRP A 44 5.02 -15.95 -14.41
CA TRP A 44 3.77 -15.33 -14.85
C TRP A 44 3.55 -13.97 -14.18
N ALA A 45 3.81 -13.88 -12.87
CA ALA A 45 3.74 -12.62 -12.13
C ALA A 45 4.72 -11.58 -12.69
N VAL A 46 5.97 -11.98 -12.89
CA VAL A 46 7.02 -11.12 -13.46
C VAL A 46 6.63 -10.63 -14.86
N GLU A 47 6.19 -11.52 -15.76
CA GLU A 47 5.77 -11.15 -17.11
C GLU A 47 4.57 -10.19 -17.09
N ARG A 48 3.58 -10.45 -16.21
CA ARG A 48 2.42 -9.56 -16.07
C ARG A 48 2.80 -8.17 -15.65
N LEU A 49 3.66 -8.03 -14.64
CA LEU A 49 4.11 -6.71 -14.20
C LEU A 49 4.96 -6.04 -15.28
N ALA A 50 5.87 -6.79 -15.92
CA ALA A 50 6.73 -6.27 -16.99
C ALA A 50 5.93 -5.68 -18.15
N ARG A 51 4.86 -6.37 -18.59
CA ARG A 51 3.97 -5.84 -19.64
C ARG A 51 3.34 -4.49 -19.26
N SER A 52 2.93 -4.31 -18.00
CA SER A 52 2.41 -3.03 -17.53
C SER A 52 3.47 -1.93 -17.55
N PHE A 53 4.71 -2.24 -17.13
CA PHE A 53 5.82 -1.29 -17.18
C PHE A 53 6.18 -0.91 -18.62
N PHE A 54 6.31 -1.88 -19.52
CA PHE A 54 6.68 -1.65 -20.92
C PHE A 54 5.60 -0.91 -21.72
N ALA A 55 4.35 -0.93 -21.26
CA ALA A 55 3.26 -0.16 -21.87
C ALA A 55 3.28 1.33 -21.48
N MET A 56 4.06 1.73 -20.46
CA MET A 56 4.13 3.13 -20.04
C MET A 56 4.93 3.98 -21.04
N ASN A 57 4.51 5.24 -21.23
CA ASN A 57 5.35 6.22 -21.87
C ASN A 57 6.56 6.55 -20.95
N PRO A 58 7.82 6.40 -21.41
CA PRO A 58 9.00 6.60 -20.57
C PRO A 58 9.08 7.97 -19.88
N ARG A 59 8.61 9.04 -20.55
CA ARG A 59 8.60 10.40 -19.95
C ARG A 59 7.60 10.50 -18.81
N VAL A 60 6.45 9.84 -18.94
CA VAL A 60 5.43 9.77 -17.89
C VAL A 60 5.92 8.89 -16.74
N ALA A 61 6.53 7.74 -17.05
CA ALA A 61 7.11 6.84 -16.04
C ALA A 61 8.19 7.55 -15.22
N TYR A 62 9.08 8.32 -15.85
CA TYR A 62 10.08 9.12 -15.16
C TYR A 62 9.47 10.17 -14.23
N ALA A 63 8.50 10.95 -14.72
CA ALA A 63 7.82 11.95 -13.90
C ALA A 63 7.10 11.32 -12.69
N LEU A 64 6.44 10.18 -12.91
CA LEU A 64 5.77 9.41 -11.86
C LEU A 64 6.77 8.86 -10.83
N ALA A 65 7.87 8.26 -11.29
CA ALA A 65 8.91 7.74 -10.42
C ALA A 65 9.51 8.84 -9.54
N ARG A 66 9.81 10.02 -10.10
CA ARG A 66 10.27 11.17 -9.31
C ARG A 66 9.27 11.56 -8.23
N MET A 67 7.98 11.65 -8.59
CA MET A 67 6.93 12.02 -7.65
C MET A 67 6.80 11.00 -6.50
N ILE A 68 6.88 9.70 -6.80
CA ILE A 68 6.78 8.62 -5.81
C ILE A 68 8.03 8.58 -4.92
N PHE A 69 9.24 8.45 -5.51
CA PHE A 69 10.46 8.17 -4.75
C PHE A 69 11.04 9.40 -4.04
N LEU A 70 10.81 10.61 -4.55
CA LEU A 70 11.25 11.86 -3.89
C LEU A 70 10.15 12.49 -3.02
N GLY A 71 8.92 11.97 -3.07
CA GLY A 71 7.82 12.47 -2.27
C GLY A 71 7.99 12.12 -0.79
N ASP A 72 7.65 13.05 0.10
CA ASP A 72 7.60 12.82 1.55
C ASP A 72 6.21 13.17 2.10
N GLN A 73 5.45 12.12 2.44
CA GLN A 73 4.09 12.24 2.98
C GLN A 73 4.02 11.92 4.47
N ARG A 74 5.16 11.84 5.18
CA ARG A 74 5.16 11.47 6.60
C ARG A 74 4.33 12.43 7.45
N HIS A 75 4.35 13.72 7.12
CA HIS A 75 3.54 14.75 7.79
C HIS A 75 2.02 14.56 7.60
N VAL A 76 1.59 13.94 6.50
CA VAL A 76 0.16 13.69 6.22
C VAL A 76 -0.43 12.67 7.21
N LEU A 77 0.41 11.77 7.74
CA LEU A 77 -0.01 10.77 8.74
C LEU A 77 -0.57 11.42 10.01
N ASP A 78 -0.16 12.66 10.32
CA ASP A 78 -0.67 13.40 11.48
C ASP A 78 -2.11 13.89 11.31
N HIS A 79 -2.63 13.84 10.09
CA HIS A 79 -3.95 14.34 9.73
C HIS A 79 -4.95 13.22 9.41
N VAL A 80 -4.55 11.95 9.51
CA VAL A 80 -5.44 10.82 9.27
C VAL A 80 -6.34 10.60 10.50
N ALA A 81 -7.61 10.97 10.37
CA ALA A 81 -8.59 10.85 11.46
C ALA A 81 -9.45 9.57 11.39
N VAL A 82 -9.52 8.92 10.23
CA VAL A 82 -10.40 7.75 9.99
C VAL A 82 -9.72 6.43 10.38
N PRO A 83 -10.47 5.40 10.79
CA PRO A 83 -9.91 4.07 11.02
C PRO A 83 -9.15 3.54 9.79
N CYS A 84 -7.96 3.02 10.03
CA CYS A 84 -7.09 2.46 8.99
C CYS A 84 -6.59 1.06 9.36
N THR A 85 -6.49 0.20 8.35
CA THR A 85 -5.71 -1.04 8.43
C THR A 85 -4.54 -0.90 7.48
N LEU A 86 -3.33 -0.98 8.04
CA LEU A 86 -2.09 -0.99 7.27
C LEU A 86 -1.78 -2.45 6.89
N VAL A 87 -1.77 -2.75 5.59
CA VAL A 87 -1.46 -4.09 5.08
C VAL A 87 -0.11 -4.04 4.41
N HIS A 88 0.83 -4.90 4.82
CA HIS A 88 2.16 -4.92 4.25
C HIS A 88 2.71 -6.33 4.09
N VAL A 89 3.70 -6.50 3.23
CA VAL A 89 4.39 -7.78 3.01
C VAL A 89 5.61 -7.90 3.92
N SER A 90 5.90 -9.09 4.43
CA SER A 90 6.99 -9.32 5.39
C SER A 90 8.38 -9.08 4.79
N ARG A 91 8.56 -9.34 3.50
CA ARG A 91 9.82 -9.16 2.75
C ARG A 91 9.59 -8.27 1.52
N ASP A 92 9.27 -7.01 1.77
CA ASP A 92 9.17 -5.96 0.77
C ASP A 92 10.43 -5.08 0.81
N PHE A 93 11.15 -5.03 -0.31
CA PHE A 93 12.38 -4.22 -0.40
C PHE A 93 12.08 -2.71 -0.50
N ALA A 94 10.91 -2.33 -1.03
CA ALA A 94 10.54 -0.94 -1.25
C ALA A 94 9.88 -0.31 -0.02
N ALA A 95 9.21 -1.12 0.80
CA ALA A 95 8.57 -0.72 2.05
C ALA A 95 8.86 -1.75 3.15
N PRO A 96 10.06 -1.73 3.76
CA PRO A 96 10.42 -2.69 4.80
C PRO A 96 9.46 -2.59 6.00
N PRO A 97 9.31 -3.65 6.82
CA PRO A 97 8.35 -3.69 7.93
C PRO A 97 8.45 -2.52 8.94
N CYS A 98 9.60 -1.87 9.04
CA CYS A 98 9.77 -0.66 9.86
C CYS A 98 8.95 0.53 9.37
N VAL A 99 8.67 0.64 8.07
CA VAL A 99 7.82 1.69 7.48
C VAL A 99 6.38 1.56 7.98
N GLY A 100 5.81 0.35 7.95
CA GLY A 100 4.46 0.09 8.48
C GLY A 100 4.35 0.40 9.98
N ARG A 101 5.36 0.00 10.77
CA ARG A 101 5.43 0.33 12.21
C ARG A 101 5.53 1.83 12.45
N TYR A 102 6.34 2.54 11.66
CA TYR A 102 6.45 4.00 11.73
C TYR A 102 5.10 4.67 11.46
N MET A 103 4.41 4.25 10.40
CA MET A 103 3.08 4.77 10.05
C MET A 103 2.09 4.53 11.19
N GLN A 104 2.02 3.31 11.70
CA GLN A 104 1.14 2.96 12.81
C GLN A 104 1.39 3.84 14.04
N ALA A 105 2.65 3.95 14.47
CA ALA A 105 3.02 4.71 15.66
C ALA A 105 2.69 6.20 15.50
N ARG A 106 3.00 6.79 14.34
CA ARG A 106 2.73 8.21 14.07
C ARG A 106 1.22 8.51 14.03
N MET A 107 0.45 7.67 13.34
CA MET A 107 -1.01 7.83 13.25
C MET A 107 -1.69 7.67 14.61
N GLN A 108 -1.25 6.70 15.43
CA GLN A 108 -1.76 6.51 16.79
C GLN A 108 -1.46 7.72 17.69
N ALA A 109 -0.27 8.31 17.57
CA ALA A 109 0.10 9.51 18.33
C ALA A 109 -0.72 10.75 17.91
N ALA A 110 -1.11 10.84 16.63
CA ALA A 110 -1.74 12.03 16.05
C ALA A 110 -3.28 12.07 16.11
N ARG A 111 -3.92 11.09 16.78
CA ARG A 111 -5.38 10.95 16.98
C ARG A 111 -6.15 10.23 15.86
N CYS A 112 -5.51 9.34 15.10
CA CYS A 112 -6.26 8.41 14.26
C CYS A 112 -7.21 7.56 15.13
N ALA A 113 -8.47 7.41 14.73
CA ALA A 113 -9.49 6.75 15.54
C ALA A 113 -9.16 5.27 15.87
N ALA A 114 -8.55 4.56 14.93
CA ALA A 114 -8.03 3.21 15.12
C ALA A 114 -7.00 2.88 14.03
N VAL A 115 -5.91 2.19 14.39
CA VAL A 115 -4.92 1.73 13.41
C VAL A 115 -4.55 0.27 13.69
N ALA A 116 -4.99 -0.61 12.80
CA ALA A 116 -4.59 -2.02 12.78
C ALA A 116 -3.43 -2.23 11.80
N MET A 117 -2.69 -3.33 11.97
CA MET A 117 -1.61 -3.71 11.07
C MET A 117 -1.71 -5.20 10.78
N GLU A 118 -1.72 -5.56 9.50
CA GLU A 118 -1.80 -6.93 9.01
C GLU A 118 -0.57 -7.21 8.14
N THR A 119 0.13 -8.31 8.42
CA THR A 119 1.35 -8.69 7.69
C THR A 119 1.06 -9.93 6.85
N ILE A 120 1.30 -9.84 5.54
CA ILE A 120 1.29 -10.98 4.63
C ILE A 120 2.69 -11.58 4.61
N ASP A 121 2.83 -12.85 5.02
CA ASP A 121 4.11 -13.55 4.92
C ASP A 121 4.40 -13.96 3.46
N SER A 122 5.07 -13.07 2.74
CA SER A 122 5.44 -13.25 1.33
C SER A 122 6.68 -12.42 1.00
N VAL A 123 7.10 -12.42 -0.26
CA VAL A 123 8.18 -11.58 -0.80
C VAL A 123 7.62 -10.74 -1.93
N GLY A 124 8.01 -9.47 -1.99
CA GLY A 124 7.64 -8.55 -3.06
C GLY A 124 6.69 -7.45 -2.62
N HIS A 125 6.54 -6.47 -3.50
CA HIS A 125 5.80 -5.23 -3.24
C HIS A 125 4.33 -5.29 -3.69
N PHE A 126 3.95 -6.32 -4.45
CA PHE A 126 2.61 -6.43 -5.05
C PHE A 126 1.84 -7.63 -4.49
N PRO A 127 1.33 -7.58 -3.25
CA PRO A 127 0.63 -8.71 -2.62
C PRO A 127 -0.57 -9.20 -3.44
N GLN A 128 -1.25 -8.32 -4.18
CA GLN A 128 -2.34 -8.67 -5.09
C GLN A 128 -1.90 -9.60 -6.25
N LEU A 129 -0.60 -9.68 -6.52
CA LEU A 129 -0.02 -10.50 -7.57
C LEU A 129 0.63 -11.77 -7.00
N VAL A 130 1.34 -11.65 -5.88
CA VAL A 130 2.16 -12.75 -5.32
C VAL A 130 1.52 -13.50 -4.17
N ALA A 131 0.53 -12.90 -3.50
CA ALA A 131 -0.20 -13.52 -2.40
C ALA A 131 -1.69 -13.10 -2.43
N PRO A 132 -2.38 -13.29 -3.59
CA PRO A 132 -3.73 -12.77 -3.78
C PRO A 132 -4.75 -13.32 -2.77
N ASP A 133 -4.65 -14.61 -2.41
CA ASP A 133 -5.57 -15.24 -1.46
C ASP A 133 -5.41 -14.67 -0.05
N ALA A 134 -4.17 -14.44 0.39
CA ALA A 134 -3.89 -13.84 1.69
C ALA A 134 -4.39 -12.39 1.76
N LEU A 135 -4.14 -11.61 0.69
CA LEU A 135 -4.68 -10.25 0.59
C LEU A 135 -6.21 -10.26 0.60
N PHE A 136 -6.85 -11.18 -0.13
CA PHE A 136 -8.30 -11.30 -0.20
C PHE A 136 -8.93 -11.63 1.16
N GLN A 137 -8.30 -12.50 1.95
CA GLN A 137 -8.75 -12.80 3.32
C GLN A 137 -8.73 -11.56 4.22
N ILE A 138 -7.65 -10.77 4.15
CA ILE A 138 -7.53 -9.51 4.90
C ILE A 138 -8.59 -8.50 4.44
N LEU A 139 -8.81 -8.37 3.13
CA LEU A 139 -9.85 -7.48 2.59
C LEU A 139 -11.25 -7.88 3.11
N ASN A 140 -11.58 -9.17 3.13
CA ASN A 140 -12.86 -9.64 3.66
C ASN A 140 -12.99 -9.37 5.17
N LEU A 141 -11.92 -9.50 5.93
CA LEU A 141 -11.91 -9.14 7.35
C LEU A 141 -12.19 -7.64 7.51
N VAL A 142 -11.39 -6.79 6.87
CA VAL A 142 -11.47 -5.33 7.01
C VAL A 142 -12.82 -4.77 6.53
N LEU A 143 -13.30 -5.24 5.38
CA LEU A 143 -14.56 -4.76 4.79
C LEU A 143 -15.79 -5.45 5.38
N GLY A 144 -15.66 -6.68 5.87
CA GLY A 144 -16.72 -7.46 6.50
C GLY A 144 -17.01 -7.03 7.94
N SER A 145 -15.98 -6.62 8.69
CA SER A 145 -16.13 -6.13 10.08
C SER A 145 -16.98 -4.86 10.20
N GLY A 146 -17.16 -4.10 9.12
CA GLY A 146 -18.05 -2.94 9.08
C GLY A 146 -19.55 -3.28 9.09
N ARG A 147 -19.95 -4.55 8.92
CA ARG A 147 -21.36 -4.97 8.83
C ARG A 147 -21.93 -5.57 10.13
N ASN A 148 -21.10 -5.80 11.15
CA ASN A 148 -21.53 -6.47 12.38
C ASN A 148 -22.25 -5.55 13.41
N GLY A 149 -22.65 -4.34 13.01
CA GLY A 149 -23.49 -3.44 13.80
C GLY A 149 -25.01 -3.65 13.60
N GLU A 150 -25.44 -4.34 12.55
CA GLU A 150 -26.85 -4.70 12.35
C GLU A 150 -27.10 -6.09 12.94
N LYS A 151 -27.51 -6.13 14.21
CA LYS A 151 -28.30 -7.27 14.67
C LYS A 151 -29.60 -7.29 13.86
N VAL A 152 -29.72 -8.22 12.92
CA VAL A 152 -31.03 -8.62 12.38
C VAL A 152 -31.79 -9.27 13.54
N GLY A 153 -32.57 -8.45 14.26
CA GLY A 153 -33.65 -8.93 15.12
C GLY A 153 -34.74 -9.59 14.25
N PRO A 154 -35.57 -10.47 14.84
CA PRO A 154 -36.62 -11.14 14.08
C PRO A 154 -37.53 -10.08 13.46
N ALA A 155 -37.88 -10.31 12.19
CA ALA A 155 -38.67 -9.40 11.40
C ALA A 155 -40.05 -9.21 12.02
N ASP A 156 -40.28 -8.03 12.61
CA ASP A 156 -41.61 -7.47 12.80
C ASP A 156 -41.63 -6.08 12.19
N ALA A 157 -42.61 -5.88 11.31
CA ALA A 157 -42.80 -4.71 10.49
C ALA A 157 -43.13 -3.47 11.33
N GLU A 158 -42.43 -2.36 11.09
CA GLU A 158 -43.05 -1.04 11.08
C GLU A 158 -42.16 0.01 10.40
N VAL A 159 -42.80 0.85 9.59
CA VAL A 159 -42.23 1.92 8.78
C VAL A 159 -42.00 3.14 9.67
N ASN A 160 -40.81 3.75 9.65
CA ASN A 160 -40.74 5.21 9.73
C ASN A 160 -39.44 5.81 9.15
N SER A 161 -39.64 6.97 8.53
CA SER A 161 -38.73 7.85 7.83
C SER A 161 -37.67 8.53 8.69
N GLY A 162 -36.50 8.78 8.10
CA GLY A 162 -35.65 9.93 8.45
C GLY A 162 -34.21 9.58 8.80
N ASP A 163 -33.31 10.25 8.07
CA ASP A 163 -31.89 10.50 8.35
C ASP A 163 -30.86 9.46 7.85
N ILE A 164 -30.23 9.79 6.73
CA ILE A 164 -29.10 9.04 6.15
C ILE A 164 -27.82 9.60 6.78
N GLY A 165 -27.48 9.11 7.98
CA GLY A 165 -26.17 9.30 8.57
C GLY A 165 -25.11 8.54 7.76
N MET A 166 -24.12 9.25 7.20
CA MET A 166 -22.94 8.63 6.58
C MET A 166 -22.14 7.85 7.63
N ALA A 167 -22.08 6.51 7.49
CA ALA A 167 -21.19 5.66 8.25
C ALA A 167 -19.71 5.90 7.84
N PRO A 168 -18.75 5.80 8.78
CA PRO A 168 -17.34 6.03 8.48
C PRO A 168 -16.82 4.90 7.59
N GLN A 169 -16.41 5.23 6.38
CA GLN A 169 -15.71 4.29 5.50
C GLN A 169 -14.26 4.13 5.98
N SER A 170 -13.90 2.92 6.38
CA SER A 170 -12.49 2.54 6.57
C SER A 170 -11.78 2.64 5.23
N LYS A 171 -10.67 3.40 5.17
CA LYS A 171 -9.81 3.44 3.99
C LYS A 171 -8.65 2.50 4.17
N LEU A 172 -8.43 1.66 3.16
CA LEU A 172 -7.23 0.85 3.02
C LEU A 172 -6.11 1.71 2.44
N LEU A 173 -4.98 1.77 3.13
CA LEU A 173 -3.71 2.15 2.51
C LEU A 173 -2.97 0.85 2.19
N VAL A 174 -2.72 0.61 0.91
CA VAL A 174 -1.75 -0.36 0.41
C VAL A 174 -0.46 0.39 0.14
#